data_AF-A0A7W8AAZ2-F1
#
_entry.id   AF-A0A7W8AAZ2-F1
#
_cell.length_a   1.000
_cell.length_b   1.000
_cell.length_c   1.000
_cell.angle_alpha   90.00
_cell.angle_beta   90.00
_cell.angle_gamma   90.00
#
_symmetry.space_group_name_H-M   'P 1'
#
loop_
_entity.id
_entity.type
_entity.pdbx_description
1 polymer ?
#
loop_
_entity_poly.entity_id
_entity_poly.type
_entity_poly.pdbx_seq_one_letter_code
_entity_poly.pdbx_strand_id
1 'polypeptide(L)'
;MPSEGLTERRVERPRPVIHEIADDLLTRLLAAGSPAELVTGFELLGVPREDLLSSPAAAREDLLSLGTHLITAGHESTAASLTSAILVLLCHPGGITFLNSCPAAVEELLRFDPLARSRSHMRVATEDTEIAGVPLGKARRSSRRTTTRRNSPIPIT
;
A
#
# COMPACT_ATOMS: atom_id res chain seq x y z
N MET A 1 13.38 14.10 -11.81
CA MET A 1 12.98 15.15 -10.85
C MET A 1 12.68 14.47 -9.53
N PRO A 2 13.34 14.83 -8.41
CA PRO A 2 12.93 14.33 -7.10
C PRO A 2 11.55 14.89 -6.76
N SER A 3 10.69 14.04 -6.20
CA SER A 3 9.31 14.36 -5.84
C SER A 3 9.26 15.21 -4.56
N GLU A 4 9.40 16.53 -4.66
CA GLU A 4 9.25 17.45 -3.52
C GLU A 4 7.87 17.33 -2.82
N GLY A 5 6.88 16.77 -3.51
CA GLY A 5 5.53 16.49 -3.02
C GLY A 5 5.46 15.48 -1.86
N LEU A 6 6.25 14.42 -1.90
CA LEU A 6 6.13 13.21 -1.04
C LEU A 6 7.43 12.97 -0.26
N THR A 7 7.84 13.94 0.54
CA THR A 7 8.97 13.77 1.46
C THR A 7 8.54 12.99 2.69
N GLU A 8 9.49 12.28 3.34
CA GLU A 8 9.24 11.53 4.58
C GLU A 8 8.53 12.38 5.64
N ARG A 9 9.04 13.60 5.87
CA ARG A 9 8.42 14.56 6.79
C ARG A 9 6.96 14.90 6.45
N ARG A 10 6.60 14.95 5.16
CA ARG A 10 5.22 15.22 4.73
C ARG A 10 4.31 14.01 4.89
N VAL A 11 4.83 12.80 4.65
CA VAL A 11 4.10 11.54 4.87
C VAL A 11 3.85 11.28 6.37
N GLU A 12 4.77 11.76 7.22
CA GLU A 12 4.68 11.60 8.67
C GLU A 12 3.69 12.59 9.33
N ARG A 13 3.56 13.80 8.77
CA ARG A 13 2.68 14.87 9.28
C ARG A 13 1.22 14.44 9.57
N PRO A 14 0.53 13.64 8.72
CA PRO A 14 -0.85 13.23 8.99
C PRO A 14 -0.99 12.11 10.03
N ARG A 15 0.08 11.57 10.63
CA ARG A 15 0.00 10.45 11.59
C ARG A 15 -1.07 10.64 12.68
N PRO A 16 -1.21 11.80 13.34
CA PRO A 16 -2.27 11.99 14.35
C PRO A 16 -3.69 11.85 13.77
N VAL A 17 -3.93 12.39 12.57
CA VAL A 17 -5.23 12.29 11.89
C VAL A 17 -5.52 10.85 11.48
N ILE A 18 -4.50 10.10 11.06
CA ILE A 18 -4.64 8.66 10.74
C ILE A 18 -5.05 7.87 11.99
N HIS A 19 -4.47 8.17 13.15
CA HIS A 19 -4.88 7.55 14.42
C HIS A 19 -6.33 7.86 14.77
N GLU A 20 -6.77 9.12 14.65
CA GLU A 20 -8.17 9.50 14.89
C GLU A 20 -9.14 8.74 13.98
N ILE A 21 -8.81 8.63 12.68
CA ILE A 21 -9.64 7.89 11.72
C ILE A 21 -9.67 6.39 12.08
N ALA A 22 -8.52 5.81 12.42
CA ALA A 22 -8.44 4.39 12.79
C ALA A 22 -9.26 4.07 14.04
N ASP A 23 -9.19 4.92 15.07
CA ASP A 23 -9.94 4.74 16.31
C ASP A 23 -11.46 4.86 16.11
N ASP A 24 -11.90 5.82 15.27
CA ASP A 24 -13.31 5.95 14.90
C ASP A 24 -13.82 4.72 14.12
N LEU A 25 -13.04 4.23 13.14
CA LEU A 25 -13.39 3.02 12.40
C LEU A 25 -13.47 1.78 13.31
N LEU A 26 -12.52 1.62 14.24
CA LEU A 26 -12.55 0.53 15.20
C LEU A 26 -13.78 0.62 16.11
N THR A 27 -14.13 1.82 16.57
CA THR A 27 -15.34 2.07 17.37
C THR A 27 -16.59 1.66 16.61
N ARG A 28 -16.70 2.02 15.33
CA ARG A 28 -17.83 1.64 14.47
C ARG A 28 -17.89 0.13 14.21
N LEU A 29 -16.75 -0.51 13.97
CA LEU A 29 -16.69 -1.97 13.80
C LEU A 29 -17.14 -2.71 15.06
N LEU A 30 -16.72 -2.24 16.24
CA LEU A 30 -17.16 -2.81 17.52
C LEU A 30 -18.67 -2.61 17.76
N ALA A 31 -19.19 -1.43 17.41
CA ALA A 31 -20.61 -1.11 17.53
C ALA A 31 -21.51 -1.91 16.56
N ALA A 32 -21.01 -2.24 15.37
CA ALA A 32 -21.74 -3.04 14.37
C ALA A 32 -21.95 -4.50 14.83
N GLY A 33 -21.14 -5.00 15.77
CA GLY A 33 -21.27 -6.34 16.32
C GLY A 33 -20.72 -7.45 15.40
N SER A 34 -20.85 -8.70 15.85
CA SER A 34 -20.34 -9.88 15.13
C SER A 34 -21.41 -10.50 14.22
N PRO A 35 -21.09 -10.89 12.98
CA PRO A 35 -19.77 -10.82 12.34
C PRO A 35 -19.45 -9.44 11.75
N ALA A 36 -18.27 -8.92 12.05
CA ALA A 36 -17.78 -7.67 11.45
C ALA A 36 -17.16 -7.94 10.08
N GLU A 37 -17.62 -7.24 9.05
CA GLU A 37 -17.04 -7.30 7.70
C GLU A 37 -15.86 -6.31 7.59
N LEU A 38 -14.63 -6.84 7.63
CA LEU A 38 -13.41 -6.02 7.65
C LEU A 38 -13.16 -5.30 6.31
N VAL A 39 -13.49 -5.94 5.19
CA VAL A 39 -13.22 -5.38 3.85
C VAL A 39 -14.00 -4.08 3.66
N THR A 40 -15.32 -4.12 3.83
CA THR A 40 -16.20 -2.94 3.69
C THR A 40 -15.96 -1.90 4.78
N GLY A 41 -15.56 -2.30 5.99
CA GLY A 41 -15.21 -1.37 7.07
C GLY A 41 -13.98 -0.50 6.75
N PHE A 42 -12.97 -1.07 6.08
CA PHE A 42 -11.74 -0.36 5.75
C PHE A 42 -11.75 0.33 4.37
N GLU A 43 -12.70 0.01 3.49
CA GLU A 43 -12.96 0.78 2.25
C GLU A 43 -13.41 2.23 2.50
N LEU A 44 -13.68 2.62 3.75
CA LEU A 44 -13.92 4.01 4.13
C LEU A 44 -12.62 4.82 4.39
N LEU A 45 -11.45 4.17 4.39
CA LEU A 45 -10.14 4.82 4.52
C LEU A 45 -9.77 5.58 3.24
N GLY A 46 -10.14 6.85 3.17
CA GLY A 46 -9.61 7.77 2.15
C GLY A 46 -10.66 8.58 1.41
N VAL A 47 -11.85 8.76 1.98
CA VAL A 47 -12.75 9.85 1.54
C VAL A 47 -12.06 11.17 1.89
N PRO A 48 -11.65 11.99 0.91
CA PRO A 48 -10.98 13.25 1.20
C PRO A 48 -11.93 14.19 1.95
N ARG A 49 -11.42 14.88 2.98
CA ARG A 49 -12.12 16.04 3.56
C ARG A 49 -12.22 17.14 2.49
N GLU A 50 -13.36 17.82 2.45
CA GLU A 50 -13.77 18.78 1.42
C GLU A 50 -12.76 19.92 1.16
N ASP A 51 -11.85 20.17 2.12
CA ASP A 51 -10.85 21.23 2.08
C ASP A 51 -9.81 21.11 0.94
N LEU A 52 -9.62 19.93 0.34
CA LEU A 52 -8.62 19.73 -0.73
C LEU A 52 -9.04 20.28 -2.11
N LEU A 53 -10.30 20.74 -2.25
CA LEU A 53 -10.91 21.10 -3.54
C LEU A 53 -10.83 22.60 -3.90
N SER A 54 -10.17 23.43 -3.08
CA SER A 54 -10.23 24.91 -3.16
C SER A 54 -9.02 25.58 -3.85
N SER A 55 -8.66 25.20 -5.10
CA SER A 55 -7.51 25.79 -5.84
C SER A 55 -7.79 26.09 -7.34
N PRO A 56 -7.19 27.12 -7.99
CA PRO A 56 -7.66 27.67 -9.28
C PRO A 56 -7.36 26.86 -10.56
N ALA A 57 -8.11 27.18 -11.62
CA ALA A 57 -8.59 26.26 -12.67
C ALA A 57 -7.58 25.66 -13.68
N ALA A 58 -6.37 26.21 -13.89
CA ALA A 58 -5.41 25.64 -14.87
C ALA A 58 -4.40 24.68 -14.23
N ALA A 59 -4.02 24.93 -12.97
CA ALA A 59 -3.34 23.94 -12.13
C ALA A 59 -4.30 22.81 -11.67
N ARG A 60 -5.60 23.02 -11.85
CA ARG A 60 -6.66 22.13 -11.37
C ARG A 60 -6.70 20.80 -12.11
N GLU A 61 -6.51 20.73 -13.43
CA GLU A 61 -6.60 19.42 -14.11
C GLU A 61 -5.43 18.50 -13.77
N ASP A 62 -4.19 18.99 -13.79
CA ASP A 62 -3.03 18.18 -13.42
C ASP A 62 -3.02 17.83 -11.92
N LEU A 63 -3.41 18.77 -11.04
CA LEU A 63 -3.51 18.49 -9.60
C LEU A 63 -4.69 17.59 -9.26
N LEU A 64 -5.84 17.70 -9.94
CA LEU A 64 -6.95 16.77 -9.78
C LEU A 64 -6.61 15.40 -10.35
N SER A 65 -5.94 15.33 -11.50
CA SER A 65 -5.48 14.07 -12.08
C SER A 65 -4.49 13.38 -11.15
N LEU A 66 -3.48 14.12 -10.65
CA LEU A 66 -2.53 13.61 -9.67
C LEU A 66 -3.22 13.23 -8.35
N GLY A 67 -4.13 14.08 -7.85
CA GLY A 67 -4.88 13.82 -6.62
C GLY A 67 -5.75 12.57 -6.72
N THR A 68 -6.48 12.42 -7.83
CA THR A 68 -7.28 11.22 -8.13
C THR A 68 -6.37 10.00 -8.23
N HIS A 69 -5.24 10.10 -8.91
CA HIS A 69 -4.28 9.00 -9.03
C HIS A 69 -3.71 8.59 -7.66
N LEU A 70 -3.38 9.56 -6.79
CA LEU A 70 -2.88 9.29 -5.44
C LEU A 70 -3.94 8.62 -4.56
N ILE A 71 -5.18 9.09 -4.62
CA ILE A 71 -6.30 8.50 -3.88
C ILE A 71 -6.53 7.06 -4.38
N THR A 72 -6.73 6.85 -5.68
CA THR A 72 -6.97 5.52 -6.22
C THR A 72 -5.80 4.57 -5.97
N ALA A 73 -4.56 5.04 -6.17
CA ALA A 73 -3.37 4.21 -5.94
C ALA A 73 -3.20 3.80 -4.47
N GLY A 74 -3.51 4.70 -3.53
CA GLY A 74 -3.34 4.47 -2.10
C GLY A 74 -4.52 3.73 -1.44
N HIS A 75 -5.75 3.98 -1.89
CA HIS A 75 -6.97 3.52 -1.23
C HIS A 75 -7.13 1.99 -1.28
N GLU A 76 -7.23 1.44 -2.48
CA GLU A 76 -7.44 -0.02 -2.65
C GLU A 76 -6.23 -0.81 -2.17
N SER A 77 -5.02 -0.30 -2.42
CA SER A 77 -3.80 -1.00 -2.04
C SER A 77 -3.62 -1.08 -0.53
N THR A 78 -3.78 0.04 0.18
CA THR A 78 -3.63 0.09 1.64
C THR A 78 -4.72 -0.72 2.34
N ALA A 79 -5.98 -0.65 1.88
CA ALA A 79 -7.07 -1.44 2.44
C ALA A 79 -6.83 -2.95 2.29
N ALA A 80 -6.33 -3.39 1.12
CA ALA A 80 -5.97 -4.78 0.88
C ALA A 80 -4.78 -5.25 1.73
N SER A 81 -3.72 -4.43 1.86
CA SER A 81 -2.57 -4.74 2.70
C SER A 81 -2.97 -4.86 4.17
N LEU A 82 -3.81 -3.94 4.67
CA LEU A 82 -4.28 -3.94 6.06
C LEU A 82 -5.14 -5.16 6.36
N THR A 83 -6.09 -5.47 5.49
CA THR A 83 -6.95 -6.67 5.62
C THR A 83 -6.10 -7.95 5.63
N SER A 84 -5.12 -8.04 4.74
CA SER A 84 -4.22 -9.18 4.68
C SER A 84 -3.36 -9.31 5.94
N ALA A 85 -2.84 -8.19 6.46
CA ALA A 85 -2.09 -8.17 7.71
C ALA A 85 -2.93 -8.65 8.90
N ILE A 86 -4.17 -8.17 9.03
CA ILE A 86 -5.10 -8.60 10.09
C ILE A 86 -5.36 -10.11 9.97
N LEU A 87 -5.63 -10.61 8.76
CA LEU A 87 -5.84 -12.05 8.54
C LEU A 87 -4.61 -12.87 8.97
N VAL A 88 -3.40 -12.44 8.60
CA VAL A 88 -2.15 -13.11 9.03
C VAL A 88 -2.05 -13.12 10.56
N LEU A 89 -2.31 -12.00 11.23
CA LEU A 89 -2.24 -11.91 12.69
C LEU A 89 -3.29 -12.80 13.39
N LEU A 90 -4.50 -12.91 12.83
CA LEU A 90 -5.56 -13.77 13.35
C LEU A 90 -5.26 -15.27 13.15
N CYS A 91 -4.58 -15.64 12.08
CA CYS A 91 -4.24 -17.03 11.79
C CYS A 91 -2.96 -17.52 12.50
N HIS A 92 -2.13 -16.63 13.04
CA HIS A 92 -0.84 -16.98 13.65
C HIS A 92 -0.81 -16.70 15.16
N PRO A 93 -0.85 -17.74 16.01
CA PRO A 93 -0.69 -17.56 17.45
C PRO A 93 0.69 -16.95 17.75
N GLY A 94 0.71 -15.78 18.38
CA GLY A 94 1.93 -14.99 18.64
C GLY A 94 2.16 -13.82 17.66
N GLY A 95 1.36 -13.69 16.60
CA GLY A 95 1.48 -12.61 15.63
C GLY A 95 1.37 -11.21 16.26
N ILE A 96 0.43 -11.03 17.20
CA ILE A 96 0.26 -9.78 17.95
C ILE A 96 1.49 -9.48 18.81
N THR A 97 2.05 -10.49 19.48
CA THR A 97 3.27 -10.34 20.27
C THR A 97 4.43 -9.90 19.39
N PHE A 98 4.60 -10.55 18.24
CA PHE A 98 5.62 -10.18 17.24
C PHE A 98 5.44 -8.74 16.73
N LEU A 99 4.21 -8.34 16.41
CA LEU A 99 3.88 -6.98 15.96
C LEU A 99 4.30 -5.93 16.98
N ASN A 100 4.06 -6.18 18.28
CA ASN A 100 4.39 -5.24 19.34
C ASN A 100 5.88 -5.22 19.70
N SER A 101 6.59 -6.33 19.51
CA SER A 101 8.00 -6.44 19.93
C SER A 101 9.02 -6.14 18.82
N CYS A 102 8.62 -6.17 17.56
CA CYS A 102 9.53 -6.03 16.42
C CYS A 102 9.24 -4.75 15.61
N PRO A 103 10.16 -3.77 15.59
CA PRO A 103 10.01 -2.56 14.78
C PRO A 103 9.85 -2.80 13.27
N ALA A 104 10.33 -3.94 12.76
CA ALA A 104 10.24 -4.33 11.35
C ALA A 104 9.04 -5.24 11.03
N ALA A 105 8.09 -5.40 11.97
CA ALA A 105 6.95 -6.28 11.79
C ALA A 105 6.06 -5.86 10.62
N VAL A 106 5.88 -4.55 10.38
CA VAL A 106 5.09 -4.03 9.26
C VAL A 106 5.71 -4.44 7.92
N GLU A 107 7.02 -4.32 7.79
CA GLU A 107 7.82 -4.65 6.62
C GLU A 107 7.76 -6.17 6.34
N GLU A 108 7.74 -6.97 7.40
CA GLU A 108 7.55 -8.41 7.30
C GLU A 108 6.11 -8.77 6.88
N LEU A 109 5.09 -8.07 7.39
CA LEU A 109 3.70 -8.25 6.93
C LEU A 109 3.53 -7.86 5.46
N LEU A 110 4.13 -6.74 5.03
CA LEU A 110 4.16 -6.30 3.64
C LEU A 110 4.92 -7.27 2.71
N ARG A 111 5.79 -8.11 3.26
CA ARG A 111 6.47 -9.18 2.51
C ARG A 111 5.48 -10.24 2.01
N PHE A 112 4.40 -10.47 2.76
CA PHE A 112 3.35 -11.45 2.46
C PHE A 112 2.18 -10.88 1.64
N ASP A 113 2.12 -9.55 1.47
CA ASP A 113 1.03 -8.86 0.77
C ASP A 113 0.80 -9.41 -0.66
N PRO A 114 -0.40 -9.90 -0.98
CA PRO A 114 -0.78 -10.35 -2.32
C PRO A 114 -0.55 -9.31 -3.43
N LEU A 115 -0.68 -8.01 -3.14
CA LEU A 115 -0.40 -6.95 -4.13
C LEU A 115 1.08 -6.86 -4.47
N ALA A 116 1.95 -7.09 -3.49
CA ALA A 116 3.37 -7.30 -3.73
C ALA A 116 3.66 -8.62 -4.48
N ARG A 117 2.66 -9.51 -4.63
CA ARG A 117 2.74 -10.76 -5.41
C ARG A 117 2.18 -10.66 -6.83
N SER A 118 1.37 -9.64 -7.11
CA SER A 118 0.87 -9.37 -8.46
C SER A 118 2.01 -9.06 -9.42
N ARG A 119 1.84 -9.47 -10.68
CA ARG A 119 2.83 -9.20 -11.74
C ARG A 119 2.99 -7.68 -11.82
N SER A 120 4.19 -7.19 -11.57
CA SER A 120 4.49 -5.76 -11.71
C SER A 120 4.19 -5.32 -13.14
N HIS A 121 3.92 -4.01 -13.30
CA HIS A 121 3.64 -3.35 -14.58
C HIS A 121 4.43 -3.98 -15.73
N MET A 122 3.69 -4.41 -16.75
CA MET A 122 4.28 -5.01 -17.95
C MET A 122 5.18 -3.97 -18.62
N ARG A 123 6.44 -4.32 -18.80
CA ARG A 123 7.42 -3.50 -19.52
C ARG A 123 7.59 -4.06 -20.92
N VAL A 124 7.96 -3.20 -21.86
CA VAL A 124 8.28 -3.59 -23.24
C VAL A 124 9.74 -3.24 -23.48
N ALA A 125 10.51 -4.20 -24.01
CA ALA A 125 11.90 -3.98 -24.39
C ALA A 125 11.96 -2.98 -25.55
N THR A 126 12.65 -1.85 -25.37
CA THR A 126 12.83 -0.84 -26.41
C THR A 126 13.95 -1.20 -27.39
N GLU A 127 14.87 -2.06 -26.94
CA GLU A 127 16.01 -2.62 -27.69
C GLU A 127 16.27 -4.06 -27.22
N ASP A 128 17.11 -4.78 -27.95
CA ASP A 128 17.56 -6.12 -27.53
C ASP A 128 18.36 -5.98 -26.23
N THR A 129 17.97 -6.73 -25.20
CA THR A 129 18.61 -6.69 -23.88
C THR A 129 18.67 -8.09 -23.27
N GLU A 130 19.34 -8.24 -22.14
CA GLU A 130 19.42 -9.50 -21.42
C GLU A 130 18.87 -9.32 -20.00
N ILE A 131 18.03 -10.26 -19.55
CA ILE A 131 17.51 -10.28 -18.17
C ILE A 131 17.90 -11.61 -17.53
N ALA A 132 18.77 -11.56 -16.52
CA ALA A 132 19.21 -12.73 -15.75
C ALA A 132 19.73 -13.90 -16.62
N GLY A 133 20.61 -13.63 -17.58
CA GLY A 133 21.13 -14.67 -18.48
C GLY A 133 20.28 -14.91 -19.73
N VAL A 134 19.07 -14.34 -19.81
CA VAL A 134 18.09 -14.65 -20.88
C VAL A 134 17.99 -13.49 -21.87
N PRO A 135 18.30 -13.70 -23.16
CA PRO A 135 18.17 -12.67 -24.17
C PRO A 135 16.68 -12.34 -24.40
N LEU A 136 16.39 -11.04 -24.43
CA LEU A 136 15.07 -10.46 -24.63
C LEU A 136 15.13 -9.50 -25.81
N GLY A 137 14.56 -9.93 -26.94
CA GLY A 137 14.50 -9.10 -28.14
C GLY A 137 13.60 -7.87 -27.99
N LYS A 138 13.86 -6.88 -28.84
CA LYS A 138 13.09 -5.64 -28.99
C LYS A 138 11.59 -5.94 -29.15
N ALA A 139 10.78 -5.05 -28.58
CA ALA A 139 9.32 -5.11 -28.53
C ALA A 139 8.73 -6.31 -27.75
N ARG A 140 9.55 -7.15 -27.10
CA ARG A 140 9.04 -8.21 -26.23
C ARG A 140 8.62 -7.67 -24.86
N ARG A 141 7.57 -8.27 -24.31
CA ARG A 141 7.03 -7.94 -23.00
C ARG A 141 7.78 -8.68 -21.91
N SER A 142 8.15 -7.98 -20.85
CA SER A 142 8.66 -8.57 -19.61
C SER A 142 7.78 -8.14 -18.45
N SER A 143 7.58 -9.03 -17.48
CA SER A 143 6.88 -8.72 -16.23
C SER A 143 7.78 -9.12 -15.08
N ARG A 144 7.99 -8.22 -14.12
CA ARG A 144 8.73 -8.55 -12.91
C ARG A 144 7.77 -9.18 -11.90
N ARG A 145 8.19 -10.27 -11.27
CA ARG A 145 7.50 -10.83 -10.10
C ARG A 145 8.30 -10.45 -8.86
N THR A 146 7.76 -9.56 -8.04
CA THR A 146 8.42 -9.03 -6.83
C THR A 146 8.58 -10.07 -5.72
N THR A 147 7.85 -11.19 -5.76
CA THR A 147 7.89 -12.24 -4.74
C THR A 147 9.20 -13.00 -4.68
N THR A 148 9.85 -13.24 -5.83
CA THR A 148 11.01 -14.16 -5.89
C THR A 148 12.24 -13.58 -5.16
N ARG A 149 12.32 -12.25 -4.98
CA ARG A 149 13.41 -11.57 -4.25
C ARG A 149 13.12 -11.31 -2.77
N ARG A 150 11.86 -11.45 -2.34
CA ARG A 150 11.37 -11.12 -0.98
C ARG A 150 11.18 -12.35 -0.08
N ASN A 151 11.48 -13.57 -0.52
CA ASN A 151 11.37 -14.77 0.30
C ASN A 151 12.66 -15.12 1.07
N SER A 152 13.70 -14.30 0.99
CA SER A 152 14.87 -14.44 1.85
C SER A 152 14.53 -13.94 3.26
N PRO A 153 14.84 -14.69 4.33
CA PRO A 153 14.55 -14.27 5.69
C PRO A 153 15.25 -12.94 6.02
N ILE A 154 14.54 -12.03 6.69
CA ILE A 154 15.14 -10.84 7.29
C ILE A 154 16.02 -11.33 8.45
N PRO A 155 17.32 -10.99 8.51
CA PRO A 155 18.15 -11.34 9.64
C PRO A 155 17.64 -10.60 10.89
N ILE A 156 17.04 -11.35 11.80
CA ILE A 156 16.70 -10.91 13.15
C ILE A 156 18.02 -10.87 13.93
N THR A 157 18.60 -9.67 14.06
CA THR A 157 19.65 -9.37 15.05
C THR A 157 19.06 -8.47 16.11
#